data_AF-A0A8S3HN56-F1
#
_entry.id   AF-A0A8S3HN56-F1
#
_cell.length_a   1.000
_cell.length_b   1.000
_cell.length_c   1.000
_cell.angle_alpha   90.00
_cell.angle_beta   90.00
_cell.angle_gamma   90.00
#
_symmetry.space_group_name_H-M   'P 1'
#
loop_
_entity.id
_entity.type
_entity.pdbx_description
1 polymer ?
#
loop_
_entity_poly.entity_id
_entity_poly.type
_entity_poly.pdbx_seq_one_letter_code
_entity_poly.pdbx_strand_id
1 'polypeptide(L)'
;LVKRPDQVRTLLLCTHLFWSAQRVNESTQKSEQVRDGEKVLACLKKATKLTTQIMDQSVQVQLYNELLNCYIYYFNQNHPDIDITVLNSLIEKLQSETSKISSNESDEFIHNQIKKTFDYLRQQSQVEKFQGLQINN
;
A
#
# COMPACT_ATOMS: atom_id res chain seq x y z
N LEU A 1 14.85 20.33 1.78
CA LEU A 1 14.53 18.95 1.36
C LEU A 1 13.12 18.62 1.84
N VAL A 2 12.26 18.02 1.01
CA VAL A 2 10.93 17.54 1.42
C VAL A 2 11.06 16.48 2.51
N LYS A 3 10.20 16.48 3.54
CA LYS A 3 10.28 15.51 4.64
C LYS A 3 10.06 14.09 4.11
N ARG A 4 10.71 13.08 4.73
CA ARG A 4 10.61 11.69 4.26
C ARG A 4 9.18 11.13 4.18
N PRO A 5 8.27 11.40 5.14
CA PRO A 5 6.87 10.97 5.01
C PRO A 5 6.19 11.49 3.73
N ASP A 6 6.44 12.76 3.39
CA ASP A 6 5.87 13.39 2.20
C ASP A 6 6.45 12.77 0.92
N GLN A 7 7.72 12.37 0.93
CA GLN A 7 8.32 11.64 -0.20
C GLN A 7 7.67 10.27 -0.40
N VAL A 8 7.37 9.53 0.69
CA VAL A 8 6.65 8.25 0.61
C VAL A 8 5.29 8.46 -0.03
N ARG A 9 4.50 9.40 0.49
CA ARG A 9 3.15 9.71 -0.04
C ARG A 9 3.18 10.17 -1.49
N THR A 10 4.18 10.97 -1.86
CA THR A 10 4.38 11.39 -3.26
C THR A 10 4.65 10.19 -4.15
N LEU A 11 5.49 9.24 -3.73
CA LEU A 11 5.73 8.00 -4.50
C LEU A 11 4.45 7.17 -4.65
N LEU A 12 3.63 7.05 -3.60
CA LEU A 12 2.33 6.39 -3.68
C LEU A 12 1.41 7.07 -4.70
N LEU A 13 1.33 8.40 -4.70
CA LEU A 13 0.58 9.14 -5.70
C LEU A 13 1.12 8.93 -7.13
N CYS A 14 2.43 8.92 -7.31
CA CYS A 14 3.05 8.66 -8.61
C CYS A 14 2.69 7.28 -9.18
N THR A 15 2.44 6.27 -8.34
CA THR A 15 2.00 4.95 -8.84
C THR A 15 0.73 5.06 -9.69
N HIS A 16 -0.22 5.92 -9.30
CA HIS A 16 -1.46 6.11 -10.05
C HIS A 16 -1.24 6.77 -11.42
N LEU A 17 -0.20 7.61 -11.56
CA LEU A 17 0.19 8.18 -12.85
C LEU A 17 0.70 7.08 -13.80
N PHE A 18 1.48 6.14 -13.28
CA PHE A 18 2.00 5.03 -14.09
C PHE A 18 0.94 3.96 -14.40
N TRP A 19 -0.15 3.90 -13.64
CA TRP A 19 -1.18 2.88 -13.84
C TRP A 19 -2.42 3.38 -14.58
N SER A 20 -2.99 4.49 -14.12
CA SER A 20 -4.36 4.90 -14.47
C SER A 20 -4.41 6.19 -15.30
N ALA A 21 -3.29 6.90 -15.45
CA ALA A 21 -3.26 8.10 -16.28
C ALA A 21 -3.69 7.75 -17.71
N GLN A 22 -4.47 8.65 -18.31
CA GLN A 22 -4.88 8.52 -19.69
C GLN A 22 -3.79 9.05 -20.60
N ARG A 23 -3.44 8.25 -21.61
CA ARG A 23 -2.61 8.65 -22.74
C ARG A 23 -3.40 8.43 -24.02
N VAL A 24 -3.25 9.33 -24.98
CA VAL A 24 -3.81 9.11 -26.32
C VAL A 24 -2.84 8.20 -27.05
N ASN A 25 -3.33 7.04 -27.48
CA ASN A 25 -2.56 6.15 -28.34
C ASN A 25 -2.47 6.79 -29.73
N GLU A 26 -1.26 7.11 -30.18
CA GLU A 26 -1.03 7.85 -31.44
C GLU A 26 -1.55 7.09 -32.67
N SER A 27 -1.52 5.75 -32.62
CA SER A 27 -1.95 4.90 -33.73
C SER A 27 -3.47 4.71 -33.78
N THR A 28 -4.13 4.58 -32.63
CA THR A 28 -5.58 4.32 -32.56
C THR A 28 -6.42 5.58 -32.31
N GLN A 29 -5.77 6.69 -31.93
CA GLN A 29 -6.40 7.94 -31.48
C GLN A 29 -7.39 7.74 -30.31
N LYS A 30 -7.26 6.63 -29.57
CA LYS A 30 -8.09 6.31 -28.41
C LYS A 30 -7.36 6.64 -27.12
N SER A 31 -8.12 7.06 -26.11
CA SER A 31 -7.62 7.23 -24.74
C SER A 31 -7.44 5.84 -24.11
N GLU A 32 -6.21 5.52 -23.75
CA GLU A 32 -5.83 4.26 -23.09
C GLU A 32 -5.10 4.58 -21.79
N GLN A 33 -5.23 3.70 -20.80
CA GLN A 33 -4.49 3.85 -19.54
C GLN A 33 -3.04 3.43 -19.72
N VAL A 34 -2.12 4.08 -19.01
CA VAL A 34 -0.68 3.81 -19.12
C VAL A 34 -0.33 2.36 -18.75
N ARG A 35 -0.88 1.83 -17.64
CA ARG A 35 -0.70 0.44 -17.16
C ARG A 35 0.78 -0.04 -17.12
N ASP A 36 1.69 0.84 -16.74
CA ASP A 36 3.13 0.57 -16.59
C ASP A 36 3.43 -0.04 -15.21
N GLY A 37 3.31 -1.37 -15.12
CA GLY A 37 3.48 -2.12 -13.88
C GLY A 37 4.91 -2.08 -13.31
N GLU A 38 5.92 -2.02 -14.18
CA GLU A 38 7.31 -1.95 -13.75
C GLU A 38 7.58 -0.66 -12.97
N LYS A 39 7.09 0.49 -13.47
CA LYS A 39 7.21 1.77 -12.75
C LYS A 39 6.37 1.82 -11.48
N VAL A 40 5.18 1.24 -11.49
CA VAL A 40 4.36 1.09 -10.27
C VAL A 40 5.15 0.35 -9.20
N LEU A 41 5.71 -0.81 -9.54
CA LEU A 41 6.46 -1.64 -8.61
C LEU A 41 7.74 -0.95 -8.12
N ALA A 42 8.45 -0.24 -9.01
CA ALA A 42 9.63 0.54 -8.65
C ALA A 42 9.29 1.64 -7.62
N CYS A 43 8.18 2.36 -7.82
CA CYS A 43 7.68 3.36 -6.88
C CYS A 43 7.31 2.75 -5.53
N LEU A 44 6.56 1.63 -5.53
CA LEU A 44 6.15 0.93 -4.32
C LEU A 44 7.36 0.41 -3.53
N LYS A 45 8.33 -0.27 -4.19
CA LYS A 45 9.56 -0.74 -3.54
C LYS A 45 10.37 0.40 -2.93
N LYS A 46 10.48 1.53 -3.64
CA LYS A 46 11.17 2.72 -3.15
C LYS A 46 10.43 3.33 -1.94
N ALA A 47 9.11 3.40 -2.00
CA ALA A 47 8.28 3.89 -0.89
C ALA A 47 8.44 3.00 0.35
N THR A 48 8.35 1.67 0.21
CA THR A 48 8.61 0.72 1.29
C THR A 48 10.00 0.93 1.91
N LYS A 49 11.05 1.08 1.10
CA LYS A 49 12.42 1.34 1.59
C LYS A 49 12.55 2.67 2.33
N LEU A 50 11.82 3.71 1.93
CA LEU A 50 11.84 4.99 2.64
C LEU A 50 11.08 4.91 3.97
N THR A 51 9.97 4.17 4.01
CA THR A 51 9.19 3.94 5.23
C THR A 51 10.03 3.27 6.33
N THR A 52 10.93 2.33 6.00
CA THR A 52 11.82 1.70 7.00
C THR A 52 12.78 2.70 7.65
N GLN A 53 12.97 3.89 7.08
CA GLN A 53 13.91 4.90 7.56
C GLN A 53 13.21 6.08 8.28
N ILE A 54 11.92 5.95 8.56
CA ILE A 54 11.15 6.88 9.39
C ILE A 54 11.47 6.58 10.86
N MET A 55 11.83 7.61 11.62
CA MET A 55 12.23 7.47 13.03
C MET A 55 11.04 7.51 13.98
N ASP A 56 10.03 8.31 13.66
CA ASP A 56 8.78 8.38 14.43
C ASP A 56 7.96 7.10 14.14
N GLN A 57 7.78 6.28 15.17
CA GLN A 57 7.14 4.97 15.03
C GLN A 57 5.67 5.09 14.64
N SER A 58 4.94 6.05 15.21
CA SER A 58 3.53 6.30 14.87
C SER A 58 3.39 6.68 13.40
N VAL A 59 4.25 7.59 12.92
CA VAL A 59 4.28 7.96 11.49
C VAL A 59 4.69 6.78 10.61
N GLN A 60 5.67 5.98 11.04
CA GLN A 60 6.11 4.79 10.30
C GLN A 60 4.98 3.77 10.14
N VAL A 61 4.27 3.45 11.22
CA VAL A 61 3.12 2.53 11.24
C VAL A 61 2.00 3.06 10.33
N GLN A 62 1.69 4.36 10.42
CA GLN A 62 0.72 5.00 9.53
C GLN A 62 1.09 4.81 8.05
N LEU A 63 2.35 5.04 7.69
CA LEU A 63 2.83 4.88 6.31
C LEU A 63 2.85 3.42 5.85
N TYR A 64 3.10 2.45 6.72
CA TYR A 64 2.94 1.04 6.39
C TYR A 64 1.47 0.69 6.11
N ASN A 65 0.52 1.27 6.85
CA ASN A 65 -0.90 1.09 6.56
C ASN A 65 -1.29 1.72 5.21
N GLU A 66 -0.80 2.93 4.91
CA GLU A 66 -1.00 3.57 3.59
C GLU A 66 -0.41 2.71 2.45
N LEU A 67 0.80 2.16 2.64
CA LEU A 67 1.42 1.22 1.71
C LEU A 67 0.55 -0.01 1.51
N LEU A 68 0.12 -0.68 2.58
CA LEU A 68 -0.73 -1.88 2.49
C LEU A 68 -2.00 -1.61 1.68
N ASN A 69 -2.71 -0.51 1.96
CA ASN A 69 -3.89 -0.12 1.18
C ASN A 69 -3.57 0.11 -0.31
N CYS A 70 -2.40 0.67 -0.63
CA CYS A 70 -1.94 0.86 -2.01
C CYS A 70 -1.63 -0.49 -2.70
N TYR A 71 -0.96 -1.42 -2.02
CA TYR A 71 -0.72 -2.76 -2.55
C TYR A 71 -2.03 -3.55 -2.74
N ILE A 72 -2.99 -3.44 -1.81
CA ILE A 72 -4.33 -4.02 -1.95
C ILE A 72 -5.02 -3.48 -3.22
N TYR A 73 -4.92 -2.18 -3.48
CA TYR A 73 -5.47 -1.59 -4.70
C TYR A 73 -4.88 -2.22 -5.96
N TYR A 74 -3.56 -2.33 -6.05
CA TYR A 74 -2.91 -2.92 -7.24
C TYR A 74 -3.12 -4.43 -7.36
N PHE A 75 -3.17 -5.13 -6.24
CA PHE A 75 -3.61 -6.52 -6.20
C PHE A 75 -5.01 -6.65 -6.81
N ASN A 76 -5.98 -5.83 -6.37
CA ASN A 76 -7.33 -5.80 -6.91
C ASN A 76 -7.38 -5.48 -8.40
N GLN A 77 -6.45 -4.66 -8.90
CA GLN A 77 -6.31 -4.32 -10.32
C GLN A 77 -5.60 -5.39 -11.17
N ASN A 78 -5.28 -6.56 -10.59
CA ASN A 78 -4.56 -7.66 -11.24
C ASN A 78 -3.15 -7.25 -11.71
N HIS A 79 -2.44 -6.46 -10.91
CA HIS A 79 -1.04 -6.15 -11.19
C HIS A 79 -0.22 -7.46 -11.19
N PRO A 80 0.59 -7.73 -12.24
CA PRO A 80 1.23 -9.05 -12.44
C PRO A 80 2.20 -9.44 -11.33
N ASP A 81 2.91 -8.47 -10.76
CA ASP A 81 3.94 -8.72 -9.73
C ASP A 81 3.44 -8.54 -8.28
N ILE A 82 2.14 -8.32 -8.08
CA ILE A 82 1.57 -8.16 -6.74
C ILE A 82 0.61 -9.31 -6.51
N ASP A 83 1.04 -10.26 -5.69
CA ASP A 83 0.28 -11.44 -5.31
C ASP A 83 -0.05 -11.44 -3.80
N ILE A 84 -0.68 -12.51 -3.36
CA ILE A 84 -1.09 -12.69 -1.95
C ILE A 84 0.12 -12.73 -1.00
N THR A 85 1.28 -13.20 -1.46
CA THR A 85 2.48 -13.35 -0.64
C THR A 85 3.08 -11.99 -0.30
N VAL A 86 3.02 -11.04 -1.24
CA VAL A 86 3.41 -9.64 -1.03
C VAL A 86 2.48 -8.98 0.00
N LEU A 87 1.17 -9.24 -0.09
CA LEU A 87 0.21 -8.71 0.88
C LEU A 87 0.46 -9.26 2.29
N ASN A 88 0.64 -10.58 2.43
CA ASN A 88 0.93 -11.21 3.72
C ASN A 88 2.22 -10.67 4.34
N SER A 89 3.28 -10.51 3.55
CA SER A 89 4.54 -9.92 4.01
C SER A 89 4.36 -8.49 4.56
N LEU A 90 3.50 -7.68 3.94
CA LEU A 90 3.17 -6.34 4.41
C LEU A 90 2.26 -6.33 5.63
N ILE A 91 1.30 -7.26 5.71
CA ILE A 91 0.43 -7.43 6.89
C ILE A 91 1.27 -7.80 8.10
N GLU A 92 2.15 -8.80 7.99
CA GLU A 92 3.07 -9.20 9.05
C GLU A 92 3.94 -8.04 9.51
N LYS A 93 4.48 -7.27 8.54
CA LYS A 93 5.30 -6.10 8.85
C LYS A 93 4.49 -5.03 9.58
N LEU A 94 3.28 -4.72 9.12
CA LEU A 94 2.41 -3.74 9.75
C LEU A 94 2.03 -4.18 11.18
N GLN A 95 1.69 -5.44 11.40
CA GLN A 95 1.40 -5.98 12.73
C GLN A 95 2.61 -5.83 13.66
N SER A 96 3.81 -6.19 13.19
CA SER A 96 5.05 -6.08 13.95
C SER A 96 5.41 -4.64 14.32
N GLU A 97 5.17 -3.67 13.44
CA GLU A 97 5.42 -2.26 13.77
C GLU A 97 4.31 -1.68 14.68
N THR A 98 3.07 -2.13 14.50
CA THR A 98 1.92 -1.68 15.33
C THR A 98 2.08 -2.10 16.79
N SER A 99 2.72 -3.24 17.07
CA SER A 99 2.99 -3.67 18.45
C SER A 99 4.04 -2.80 19.17
N LYS A 100 4.73 -1.89 18.46
CA LYS A 100 5.77 -1.02 19.03
C LYS A 100 5.24 0.35 19.47
N ILE A 101 4.08 0.77 18.95
CA ILE A 101 3.45 2.05 19.32
C ILE A 101 2.52 1.87 20.53
N SER A 102 2.41 2.92 21.33
CA SER A 102 1.59 2.92 22.55
C SER A 102 0.11 3.06 22.23
N SER A 103 -0.78 2.34 22.93
CA SER A 103 -2.23 2.51 22.77
C SER A 103 -2.79 3.71 23.56
N ASN A 104 -2.14 4.86 23.46
CA ASN A 104 -2.58 6.11 24.10
C ASN A 104 -3.48 6.93 23.15
N GLU A 105 -4.10 8.01 23.66
CA GLU A 105 -4.99 8.87 22.87
C GLU A 105 -4.33 9.44 21.60
N SER A 106 -3.00 9.66 21.61
CA SER A 106 -2.30 10.17 20.43
C SER A 106 -2.24 9.19 19.25
N ASP A 107 -2.29 7.88 19.51
CA ASP A 107 -2.20 6.83 18.50
C ASP A 107 -3.54 6.16 18.19
N GLU A 108 -4.62 6.51 18.92
CA GLU A 108 -5.96 5.92 18.75
C GLU A 108 -6.45 6.01 17.30
N PHE A 109 -6.22 7.15 16.65
CA PHE A 109 -6.56 7.34 15.24
C PHE A 109 -5.86 6.32 14.32
N ILE A 110 -4.56 6.06 14.56
CA ILE A 110 -3.75 5.12 13.76
C ILE A 110 -4.27 3.70 13.96
N HIS A 111 -4.52 3.30 15.22
CA HIS A 111 -5.10 1.99 15.53
C HIS A 111 -6.45 1.79 14.86
N ASN A 112 -7.32 2.80 14.86
CA ASN A 112 -8.63 2.74 14.20
C ASN A 112 -8.49 2.59 12.67
N GLN A 113 -7.54 3.29 12.04
CA GLN A 113 -7.29 3.14 10.61
C GLN A 113 -6.80 1.74 10.25
N ILE A 114 -5.88 1.17 11.04
CA ILE A 114 -5.37 -0.19 10.82
C ILE A 114 -6.48 -1.22 11.01
N LYS A 115 -7.29 -1.06 12.07
CA LYS A 115 -8.45 -1.91 12.32
C LYS A 115 -9.39 -1.93 11.12
N LYS A 116 -9.72 -0.78 10.55
CA LYS A 116 -10.57 -0.68 9.34
C LYS A 116 -9.95 -1.42 8.14
N THR A 117 -8.65 -1.28 7.92
CA THR A 117 -7.95 -2.00 6.83
C THR A 117 -7.98 -3.52 7.06
N PHE A 118 -7.77 -4.00 8.29
CA PHE A 118 -7.87 -5.43 8.59
C PHE A 118 -9.30 -5.97 8.54
N ASP A 119 -10.29 -5.21 9.00
CA ASP A 119 -11.69 -5.59 8.89
C ASP A 119 -12.13 -5.70 7.42
N TYR A 120 -11.68 -4.77 6.56
CA TYR A 120 -11.85 -4.89 5.12
C TYR A 120 -11.22 -6.17 4.57
N LEU A 121 -9.96 -6.44 4.88
CA LEU A 121 -9.27 -7.65 4.40
C LEU A 121 -9.94 -8.94 4.89
N ARG A 122 -10.42 -8.98 6.13
CA ARG A 122 -11.19 -10.11 6.68
C ARG A 122 -12.47 -10.34 5.89
N GLN A 123 -13.20 -9.27 5.54
CA GLN A 123 -14.38 -9.38 4.68
C GLN A 123 -14.02 -9.91 3.28
N GLN A 124 -12.88 -9.47 2.74
CA GLN A 124 -12.41 -9.93 1.43
C GLN A 124 -11.90 -11.39 1.42
N SER A 125 -11.55 -11.97 2.57
CA SER A 125 -11.02 -13.35 2.65
C SER A 125 -11.98 -14.43 2.11
N GLN A 126 -13.27 -14.12 1.99
CA GLN A 126 -14.28 -15.00 1.39
C GLN A 126 -14.24 -15.00 -0.15
N VAL A 127 -13.56 -14.05 -0.76
CA VAL A 127 -13.38 -13.94 -2.21
C VAL A 127 -12.19 -14.81 -2.61
N GLU A 128 -12.37 -15.66 -3.62
CA GLU A 128 -11.35 -16.61 -4.13
C GLU A 128 -9.99 -15.95 -4.37
N LYS A 129 -10.01 -14.72 -4.91
CA LYS A 129 -8.80 -13.94 -5.16
C LYS A 129 -7.94 -13.72 -3.91
N PHE A 130 -8.56 -13.56 -2.74
CA PHE A 130 -7.86 -13.33 -1.46
C PHE A 130 -7.62 -14.61 -0.67
N GLN A 131 -7.81 -15.78 -1.29
CA GLN A 131 -7.49 -17.06 -0.66
C GLN A 131 -6.01 -17.08 -0.26
N GLY A 132 -5.74 -17.42 1.00
CA GLY A 132 -4.38 -17.42 1.56
C GLY A 132 -3.97 -16.14 2.27
N LEU A 133 -4.86 -15.14 2.42
CA LEU A 133 -4.64 -14.02 3.34
C LEU A 133 -4.36 -14.50 4.77
N GLN A 134 -3.30 -13.98 5.38
CA GLN A 134 -2.89 -14.27 6.75
C GLN A 134 -3.04 -13.01 7.61
N ILE A 135 -4.22 -12.85 8.22
CA ILE A 135 -4.50 -11.77 9.16
C ILE A 135 -4.49 -12.39 10.55
N ASN A 136 -3.35 -12.31 11.24
CA ASN A 136 -3.29 -12.81 12.63
C ASN A 136 -4.20 -11.96 13.53
N ASN A 137 -4.83 -12.62 14.51
CA ASN A 137 -5.71 -11.96 15.49
C ASN A 137 -4.93 -11.12 16.51
#